data_AF-A0A9Q9B0I5-F1
#
_entry.id   AF-A0A9Q9B0I5-F1
#
_cell.length_a   1.000
_cell.length_b   1.000
_cell.length_c   1.000
_cell.angle_alpha   90.00
_cell.angle_beta   90.00
_cell.angle_gamma   90.00
#
_symmetry.space_group_name_H-M   'P 1'
#
loop_
_entity.id
_entity.type
_entity.pdbx_description
1 polymer ?
#
loop_
_entity_poly.entity_id
_entity_poly.type
_entity_poly.pdbx_seq_one_letter_code
_entity_poly.pdbx_strand_id
1 'polypeptide(L)'
;MPFVSVLKSAQIVHAPQRITSGDLWTTPATLPVLFSVAGRWPSPFDFQDQAAASRRLMGDTLVDWLSVPRTPLIKWVLLHVGFIVVNIPATFGQYYRAGWDEKRRAAMQKSVQVAVYSALGDRDTKFRPRAPNSFEAQVYEDEFGNLPWLKVIAVPLEWMALYAEMVFVLFLASPLIPLCCIWTMSTSLFGWNLPLVANSFVLVPS
;
A
#
# COMPACT_ATOMS: atom_id res chain seq x y z
N MET A 1 -32.25 -24.09 -2.14
CA MET A 1 -30.78 -24.20 -2.08
C MET A 1 -30.38 -24.16 -0.61
N PRO A 2 -29.85 -25.25 -0.04
CA PRO A 2 -29.56 -25.32 1.39
C PRO A 2 -28.28 -24.56 1.74
N PHE A 3 -28.36 -23.89 2.89
CA PHE A 3 -27.28 -23.17 3.58
C PHE A 3 -26.02 -24.04 3.71
N VAL A 4 -24.91 -23.60 3.14
CA VAL A 4 -23.58 -24.14 3.43
C VAL A 4 -23.27 -23.79 4.87
N SER A 5 -23.32 -24.79 5.75
CA SER A 5 -22.84 -24.71 7.12
C SER A 5 -21.36 -24.36 7.08
N VAL A 6 -21.04 -23.09 7.33
CA VAL A 6 -19.68 -22.61 7.56
C VAL A 6 -19.11 -23.43 8.72
N LEU A 7 -18.22 -24.37 8.38
CA LEU A 7 -17.42 -25.09 9.35
C LEU A 7 -16.79 -24.04 10.24
N LYS A 8 -17.21 -24.06 11.50
CA LYS A 8 -16.65 -23.26 12.59
C LYS A 8 -15.21 -23.76 12.73
N SER A 9 -14.31 -23.20 11.93
CA SER A 9 -12.88 -23.47 11.99
C SER A 9 -12.50 -23.29 13.45
N ALA A 10 -12.10 -24.39 14.10
CA ALA A 10 -11.62 -24.38 15.46
C ALA A 10 -10.51 -23.33 15.50
N GLN A 11 -10.86 -22.16 16.02
CA GLN A 11 -9.96 -21.02 16.06
C GLN A 11 -8.88 -21.47 17.03
N ILE A 12 -7.72 -21.85 16.51
CA ILE A 12 -6.57 -22.19 17.33
C ILE A 12 -6.25 -20.90 18.06
N VAL A 13 -6.67 -20.82 19.32
CA VAL A 13 -6.36 -19.71 20.22
C VAL A 13 -4.88 -19.88 20.52
N HIS A 14 -4.03 -19.37 19.63
CA HIS A 14 -2.63 -19.16 19.94
C HIS A 14 -2.62 -18.12 21.06
N ALA A 15 -2.43 -18.58 22.29
CA ALA A 15 -2.15 -17.69 23.40
C ALA A 15 -1.04 -16.74 22.93
N PRO A 16 -1.20 -15.40 23.09
CA PRO A 16 -0.16 -14.46 22.71
C PRO A 16 1.08 -14.81 23.51
N GLN A 17 2.02 -15.53 22.89
CA GLN A 17 3.28 -15.84 23.51
C GLN A 17 3.98 -14.51 23.72
N ARG A 18 4.04 -14.06 24.98
CA ARG A 18 5.04 -13.07 25.39
C ARG A 18 6.38 -13.68 24.96
N ILE A 19 7.07 -12.99 24.06
CA ILE A 19 8.39 -13.38 23.59
C ILE A 19 9.36 -13.17 24.76
N THR A 20 9.34 -14.10 25.71
CA THR A 20 10.38 -14.28 26.71
C THR A 20 11.39 -15.23 26.09
N SER A 21 12.45 -14.65 25.51
CA SER A 21 13.78 -15.24 25.26
C SER A 21 13.87 -16.76 24.99
N GLY A 22 14.32 -17.14 23.79
CA GLY A 22 14.74 -18.52 23.55
C GLY A 22 15.35 -18.72 22.17
N ASP A 23 14.53 -19.10 21.19
CA ASP A 23 15.02 -19.52 19.88
C ASP A 23 14.22 -18.88 18.74
N LEU A 24 14.91 -18.11 17.89
CA LEU A 24 14.36 -17.55 16.65
C LEU A 24 13.78 -18.67 15.75
N TRP A 25 14.30 -19.90 15.87
CA TRP A 25 13.91 -21.09 15.12
C TRP A 25 12.64 -21.79 15.60
N THR A 26 12.13 -21.44 16.79
CA THR A 26 10.82 -21.93 17.28
C THR A 26 9.66 -21.02 16.89
N THR A 27 9.97 -19.84 16.35
CA THR A 27 8.95 -18.94 15.82
C THR A 27 8.52 -19.39 14.41
N PRO A 28 7.25 -19.20 14.03
CA PRO A 28 6.79 -19.45 12.66
C PRO A 28 7.68 -18.71 11.67
N ALA A 29 8.06 -19.39 10.57
CA ALA A 29 9.06 -18.91 9.60
C ALA A 29 8.75 -17.52 8.98
N THR A 30 7.50 -17.08 9.11
CA THR A 30 6.96 -15.80 8.63
C THR A 30 7.36 -14.62 9.51
N LEU A 31 7.54 -14.82 10.81
CA LEU A 31 7.87 -13.75 11.76
C LEU A 31 9.26 -13.14 11.47
N PRO A 32 10.33 -13.92 11.28
CA PRO A 32 11.64 -13.37 10.93
C PRO A 32 11.60 -12.55 9.63
N VAL A 33 10.83 -12.99 8.63
CA VAL A 33 10.65 -12.25 7.37
C VAL A 33 9.96 -10.91 7.64
N LEU A 34 8.90 -10.89 8.45
CA LEU A 34 8.19 -9.65 8.77
C LEU A 34 9.04 -8.68 9.60
N PHE A 35 9.81 -9.19 10.57
CA PHE A 35 10.80 -8.42 11.33
C PHE A 35 11.90 -7.86 10.44
N SER A 36 12.30 -8.59 9.40
CA SER A 36 13.33 -8.12 8.48
C SER A 36 12.89 -6.87 7.72
N VAL A 37 11.60 -6.65 7.51
CA VAL A 37 11.06 -5.50 6.76
C VAL A 37 10.65 -4.34 7.69
N ALA A 38 10.33 -4.63 8.96
CA ALA A 38 9.93 -3.62 9.93
C ALA A 38 11.02 -2.56 10.15
N GLY A 39 10.61 -1.29 10.23
CA GLY A 39 11.51 -0.16 10.46
C GLY A 39 12.49 0.15 9.32
N ARG A 40 12.33 -0.46 8.13
CA ARG A 40 13.17 -0.16 6.97
C ARG A 40 12.59 0.97 6.12
N TRP A 41 13.46 1.87 5.66
CA TRP A 41 13.13 2.81 4.59
C TRP A 41 12.74 2.02 3.31
N PRO A 42 11.73 2.42 2.51
CA PRO A 42 11.12 3.75 2.38
C PRO A 42 9.91 4.06 3.26
N SER A 43 9.37 3.08 3.98
CA SER A 43 8.23 3.31 4.87
C SER A 43 8.62 2.99 6.31
N PRO A 44 8.66 3.98 7.22
CA PRO A 44 9.02 3.77 8.62
C PRO A 44 7.88 3.08 9.41
N PHE A 45 7.33 2.00 8.85
CA PHE A 45 6.27 1.21 9.44
C PHE A 45 6.84 0.29 10.50
N ASP A 46 6.22 0.32 11.67
CA ASP A 46 6.55 -0.60 12.75
C ASP A 46 6.14 -2.02 12.37
N PHE A 47 6.65 -2.99 13.13
CA PHE A 47 6.26 -4.38 12.98
C PHE A 47 4.73 -4.58 13.06
N GLN A 48 4.04 -3.81 13.92
CA GLN A 48 2.57 -3.85 14.02
C GLN A 48 1.87 -3.37 12.74
N ASP A 49 2.43 -2.37 12.07
CA ASP A 49 1.86 -1.83 10.83
C ASP A 49 2.03 -2.84 9.69
N GLN A 50 3.20 -3.50 9.62
CA GLN A 50 3.48 -4.58 8.67
C GLN A 50 2.59 -5.80 8.91
N ALA A 51 2.33 -6.16 10.17
CA ALA A 51 1.38 -7.22 10.53
C ALA A 51 -0.06 -6.87 10.11
N ALA A 52 -0.48 -5.62 10.31
CA ALA A 52 -1.80 -5.15 9.91
C ALA A 52 -1.95 -5.17 8.37
N ALA A 53 -0.90 -4.76 7.64
CA ALA A 53 -0.85 -4.80 6.18
C ALA A 53 -0.92 -6.22 5.64
N SER A 54 -0.13 -7.13 6.22
CA SER A 54 -0.12 -8.54 5.84
C SER A 54 -1.51 -9.17 6.04
N ARG A 55 -2.15 -8.92 7.19
CA ARG A 55 -3.55 -9.33 7.46
C ARG A 55 -4.51 -8.85 6.39
N ARG A 56 -4.42 -7.57 6.01
CA ARG A 56 -5.33 -6.98 5.03
C ARG A 56 -5.14 -7.53 3.62
N LEU A 57 -3.90 -7.80 3.22
CA LEU A 57 -3.54 -8.25 1.87
C LEU A 57 -3.76 -9.75 1.66
N MET A 58 -3.41 -10.57 2.66
CA MET A 58 -3.47 -12.04 2.56
C MET A 58 -4.80 -12.61 3.05
N GLY A 59 -5.56 -11.86 3.85
CA GLY A 59 -6.80 -12.30 4.49
C GLY A 59 -6.57 -13.00 5.83
N ASP A 60 -7.58 -12.98 6.70
CA ASP A 60 -7.45 -13.46 8.08
C ASP A 60 -7.14 -14.96 8.19
N THR A 61 -7.65 -15.78 7.26
CA THR A 61 -7.45 -17.24 7.27
C THR A 61 -6.00 -17.63 7.02
N LEU A 62 -5.38 -17.09 5.97
CA LEU A 62 -3.99 -17.37 5.62
C LEU A 62 -3.05 -16.78 6.67
N VAL A 63 -3.34 -15.59 7.15
CA VAL A 63 -2.53 -14.94 8.17
C VAL A 63 -2.58 -15.69 9.51
N ASP A 64 -3.75 -16.13 9.95
CA ASP A 64 -3.86 -16.91 11.18
C ASP A 64 -3.07 -18.24 11.05
N TRP A 65 -3.02 -18.84 9.84
CA TRP A 65 -2.15 -19.99 9.56
C TRP A 65 -0.66 -19.65 9.61
N LEU A 66 -0.27 -18.48 9.10
CA LEU A 66 1.09 -17.93 9.18
C LEU A 66 1.42 -17.37 10.57
N SER A 67 0.52 -17.47 11.54
CA SER A 67 0.71 -17.02 12.92
C SER A 67 1.15 -15.55 13.06
N VAL A 68 0.73 -14.67 12.14
CA VAL A 68 1.04 -13.23 12.26
C VAL A 68 0.16 -12.64 13.38
N PRO A 69 0.71 -11.86 14.31
CA PRO A 69 -0.05 -11.35 15.44
C PRO A 69 -1.22 -10.45 15.01
N ARG A 70 -2.25 -10.41 15.85
CA ARG A 70 -3.37 -9.46 15.69
C ARG A 70 -2.93 -8.07 16.10
N THR A 71 -3.42 -7.07 15.39
CA THR A 71 -3.06 -5.66 15.58
C THR A 71 -4.17 -4.91 16.28
N PRO A 72 -3.85 -3.86 17.05
CA PRO A 72 -4.87 -3.03 17.69
C PRO A 72 -5.77 -2.39 16.63
N LEU A 73 -7.06 -2.27 16.94
CA LEU A 73 -8.08 -1.75 16.02
C LEU A 73 -7.72 -0.36 15.48
N ILE A 74 -7.10 0.50 16.30
CA ILE A 74 -6.65 1.84 15.89
C ILE A 74 -5.66 1.76 14.72
N LYS A 75 -4.61 0.93 14.82
CA LYS A 75 -3.61 0.76 13.75
C LYS A 75 -4.26 0.14 12.51
N TRP A 76 -5.18 -0.79 12.70
CA TRP A 76 -5.94 -1.39 11.60
C TRP A 76 -6.76 -0.33 10.83
N VAL A 77 -7.49 0.54 11.53
CA VAL A 77 -8.25 1.64 10.91
C VAL A 77 -7.33 2.63 10.21
N LEU A 78 -6.25 3.05 10.87
CA LEU A 78 -5.28 3.99 10.30
C LEU A 78 -4.66 3.45 9.00
N LEU A 79 -4.33 2.17 8.97
CA LEU A 79 -3.83 1.51 7.78
C LEU A 79 -4.89 1.46 6.65
N HIS A 80 -6.15 1.22 6.98
CA HIS A 80 -7.24 1.26 5.98
C HIS A 80 -7.39 2.64 5.37
N VAL A 81 -7.38 3.69 6.20
CA VAL A 81 -7.37 5.07 5.73
C VAL A 81 -6.13 5.31 4.85
N GLY A 82 -4.97 4.82 5.26
CA GLY A 82 -3.74 4.89 4.47
C GLY A 82 -3.88 4.25 3.08
N PHE A 83 -4.45 3.06 2.98
CA PHE A 83 -4.71 2.41 1.69
C PHE A 83 -5.69 3.20 0.82
N ILE A 84 -6.74 3.77 1.41
CA ILE A 84 -7.68 4.64 0.69
C ILE A 84 -6.91 5.83 0.12
N VAL A 85 -6.11 6.51 0.95
CA VAL A 85 -5.31 7.67 0.54
C VAL A 85 -4.34 7.31 -0.59
N VAL A 86 -3.64 6.17 -0.49
CA VAL A 86 -2.73 5.68 -1.53
C VAL A 86 -3.46 5.34 -2.83
N ASN A 87 -4.74 4.99 -2.77
CA ASN A 87 -5.54 4.69 -3.95
C ASN A 87 -6.13 5.94 -4.63
N ILE A 88 -6.21 7.09 -3.93
CA ILE A 88 -6.75 8.35 -4.48
C ILE A 88 -6.08 8.73 -5.81
N PRO A 89 -4.74 8.74 -5.94
CA PRO A 89 -4.07 9.10 -7.19
C PRO A 89 -4.38 8.16 -8.35
N ALA A 90 -4.68 6.89 -8.07
CA ALA A 90 -5.06 5.91 -9.09
C ALA A 90 -6.47 6.15 -9.60
N THR A 91 -7.42 6.39 -8.69
CA THR A 91 -8.79 6.74 -9.07
C THR A 91 -8.86 8.10 -9.75
N PHE A 92 -8.08 9.08 -9.29
CA PHE A 92 -8.04 10.43 -9.88
C PHE A 92 -7.57 10.42 -11.33
N GLY A 93 -6.56 9.60 -11.66
CA GLY A 93 -6.03 9.47 -13.02
C GLY A 93 -7.06 9.00 -14.04
N GLN A 94 -8.06 8.23 -13.61
CA GLN A 94 -9.14 7.75 -14.49
C GLN A 94 -10.09 8.88 -14.92
N TYR A 95 -10.23 9.93 -14.11
CA TYR A 95 -11.20 11.02 -14.35
C TYR A 95 -10.56 12.33 -14.82
N TYR A 96 -9.36 12.68 -14.33
CA TYR A 96 -8.81 14.02 -14.52
C TYR A 96 -8.14 14.24 -15.89
N ARG A 97 -7.27 13.32 -16.35
CA ARG A 97 -6.50 13.51 -17.59
C ARG A 97 -5.82 12.23 -18.10
N ALA A 98 -5.88 11.98 -19.41
CA ALA A 98 -5.06 10.97 -20.07
C ALA A 98 -3.55 11.29 -19.93
N GLY A 99 -2.76 10.34 -19.43
CA GLY A 99 -1.32 10.50 -19.16
C GLY A 99 -0.94 10.70 -17.69
N TRP A 100 -1.92 10.92 -16.79
CA TRP A 100 -1.66 11.00 -15.34
C TRP A 100 -1.00 9.73 -14.80
N ASP A 101 -1.52 8.57 -15.23
CA ASP A 101 -1.00 7.27 -14.81
C ASP A 101 0.45 7.02 -15.25
N GLU A 102 0.87 7.60 -16.38
CA GLU A 102 2.24 7.49 -16.86
C GLU A 102 3.19 8.32 -15.99
N LYS A 103 2.82 9.57 -15.67
CA LYS A 103 3.57 10.44 -14.74
C LYS A 103 3.69 9.79 -13.36
N ARG A 104 2.60 9.22 -12.82
CA ARG A 104 2.61 8.48 -11.54
C ARG A 104 3.53 7.26 -11.61
N ARG A 105 3.44 6.45 -12.67
CA ARG A 105 4.28 5.26 -12.86
C ARG A 105 5.76 5.62 -12.95
N ALA A 106 6.10 6.69 -13.66
CA ALA A 106 7.48 7.18 -13.74
C ALA A 106 8.03 7.60 -12.36
N ALA A 107 7.24 8.34 -11.58
CA ALA A 107 7.63 8.71 -10.20
C ALA A 107 7.78 7.48 -9.30
N MET A 108 6.85 6.51 -9.40
CA MET A 108 6.91 5.25 -8.65
C MET A 108 8.14 4.41 -9.02
N GLN A 109 8.45 4.31 -10.32
CA GLN A 109 9.63 3.57 -10.79
C GLN A 109 10.91 4.15 -10.20
N LYS A 110 11.06 5.48 -10.19
CA LYS A 110 12.20 6.17 -9.56
C LYS A 110 12.25 5.90 -8.06
N SER A 111 11.11 5.96 -7.35
CA SER A 111 11.10 5.69 -5.91
C SER A 111 11.45 4.25 -5.58
N VAL A 112 10.97 3.28 -6.37
CA VAL A 112 11.35 1.87 -6.22
C VAL A 112 12.83 1.69 -6.49
N GLN A 113 13.38 2.29 -7.55
CA GLN A 113 14.82 2.24 -7.82
C GLN A 113 15.63 2.80 -6.64
N VAL A 114 15.29 3.99 -6.15
CA VAL A 114 15.98 4.60 -5.00
C VAL A 114 15.84 3.76 -3.73
N ALA A 115 14.66 3.17 -3.47
CA ALA A 115 14.45 2.27 -2.34
C ALA A 115 15.27 0.98 -2.45
N VAL A 116 15.30 0.37 -3.64
CA VAL A 116 16.11 -0.81 -3.95
C VAL A 116 17.58 -0.49 -3.75
N TYR A 117 18.08 0.59 -4.34
CA TYR A 117 19.47 1.04 -4.16
C TYR A 117 19.80 1.38 -2.71
N SER A 118 18.88 2.01 -1.96
CA SER A 118 19.10 2.35 -0.55
C SER A 118 19.08 1.12 0.36
N ALA A 119 18.26 0.12 0.06
CA ALA A 119 18.10 -1.06 0.92
C ALA A 119 19.11 -2.17 0.58
N LEU A 120 19.44 -2.32 -0.70
CA LEU A 120 20.37 -3.33 -1.18
C LEU A 120 21.78 -2.78 -1.43
N GLY A 121 21.97 -1.47 -1.40
CA GLY A 121 23.21 -0.84 -1.87
C GLY A 121 23.35 -0.95 -3.39
N ASP A 122 24.45 -0.44 -3.92
CA ASP A 122 24.95 -0.86 -5.25
C ASP A 122 25.69 -2.20 -5.10
N ARG A 123 25.05 -3.16 -4.43
CA ARG A 123 25.59 -4.51 -4.30
C ARG A 123 25.49 -5.15 -5.67
N ASP A 124 26.58 -5.06 -6.41
CA ASP A 124 26.90 -6.00 -7.47
C ASP A 124 26.85 -7.38 -6.79
N THR A 125 25.73 -8.10 -6.92
CA THR A 125 25.46 -9.36 -6.21
C THR A 125 26.36 -10.45 -6.75
N LYS A 126 27.66 -10.34 -6.46
CA LYS A 126 28.64 -11.40 -6.70
C LYS A 126 28.27 -12.49 -5.71
N PHE A 127 27.82 -13.62 -6.22
CA PHE A 127 27.64 -14.82 -5.40
C PHE A 127 29.00 -15.14 -4.76
N ARG A 128 29.12 -14.90 -3.45
CA ARG A 128 30.33 -15.22 -2.70
C ARG A 128 30.09 -16.56 -1.99
N PRO A 129 30.75 -17.65 -2.41
CA PRO A 129 30.63 -18.91 -1.69
C PRO A 129 31.07 -18.68 -0.25
N ARG A 130 30.24 -19.11 0.71
CA ARG A 130 30.60 -19.04 2.13
C ARG A 130 31.81 -19.93 2.37
N ALA A 131 32.77 -19.46 3.15
CA ALA A 131 33.87 -20.33 3.58
C ALA A 131 33.29 -21.47 4.43
N PRO A 132 33.87 -22.69 4.36
CA PRO A 132 33.47 -23.76 5.26
C PRO A 132 33.62 -23.28 6.71
N ASN A 133 32.54 -23.41 7.50
CA ASN A 133 32.43 -23.01 8.91
C ASN A 133 32.33 -21.51 9.23
N SER A 134 32.15 -20.61 8.25
CA SER A 134 31.85 -19.19 8.54
C SER A 134 30.35 -18.89 8.45
N PHE A 135 29.72 -18.52 9.57
CA PHE A 135 28.34 -18.03 9.61
C PHE A 135 28.23 -16.49 9.51
N GLU A 136 29.34 -15.79 9.67
CA GLU A 136 29.38 -14.32 9.64
C GLU A 136 29.50 -13.82 8.19
N ALA A 137 28.60 -12.93 7.80
CA ALA A 137 28.71 -12.21 6.55
C ALA A 137 29.86 -11.21 6.67
N GLN A 138 30.89 -11.35 5.83
CA GLN A 138 31.97 -10.37 5.76
C GLN A 138 31.40 -9.05 5.21
N VAL A 139 31.48 -7.98 6.00
CA VAL A 139 31.06 -6.63 5.60
C VAL A 139 32.21 -6.00 4.83
N TYR A 140 32.02 -5.77 3.52
CA TYR A 140 32.98 -5.03 2.70
C TYR A 140 32.58 -3.55 2.59
N GLU A 141 33.55 -2.65 2.72
CA GLU A 141 33.34 -1.19 2.72
C GLU A 141 32.68 -0.67 1.43
N ASP A 142 32.83 -1.38 0.31
CA ASP A 142 32.24 -1.02 -0.99
C ASP A 142 30.74 -1.35 -1.13
N GLU A 143 30.11 -2.01 -0.14
CA GLU A 143 28.72 -2.47 -0.26
C GLU A 143 27.67 -1.36 -0.06
N PHE A 144 28.08 -0.23 0.47
CA PHE A 144 27.24 0.96 0.62
C PHE A 144 27.74 2.03 -0.35
N GLY A 145 27.54 1.79 -1.65
CA GLY A 145 27.84 2.76 -2.70
C GLY A 145 27.33 4.15 -2.32
N ASN A 146 28.16 5.17 -2.55
CA ASN A 146 27.86 6.57 -2.26
C ASN A 146 26.62 7.01 -3.04
N LEU A 147 25.43 6.82 -2.47
CA LEU A 147 24.20 7.29 -3.06
C LEU A 147 24.27 8.81 -3.10
N PRO A 148 24.14 9.43 -4.28
CA PRO A 148 24.05 10.88 -4.35
C PRO A 148 22.77 11.29 -3.60
N TRP A 149 22.92 11.75 -2.37
CA TRP A 149 21.83 12.11 -1.45
C TRP A 149 20.80 13.05 -2.10
N LEU A 150 21.25 13.89 -3.05
CA LEU A 150 20.39 14.72 -3.89
C LEU A 150 19.32 13.94 -4.65
N LYS A 151 19.64 12.74 -5.18
CA LYS A 151 18.66 11.89 -5.86
C LYS A 151 17.63 11.31 -4.89
N VAL A 152 18.04 11.01 -3.65
CA VAL A 152 17.14 10.51 -2.60
C VAL A 152 16.11 11.57 -2.22
N ILE A 153 16.51 12.84 -2.16
CA ILE A 153 15.62 13.98 -1.85
C ILE A 153 14.76 14.40 -3.06
N ALA A 154 15.23 14.19 -4.29
CA ALA A 154 14.46 14.52 -5.49
C ALA A 154 13.16 13.70 -5.62
N VAL A 155 13.20 12.42 -5.21
CA VAL A 155 12.03 11.52 -5.28
C VAL A 155 10.82 12.02 -4.48
N PRO A 156 10.93 12.33 -3.17
CA PRO A 156 9.78 12.84 -2.42
C PRO A 156 9.31 14.18 -2.97
N LEU A 157 10.19 15.02 -3.52
CA LEU A 157 9.80 16.29 -4.15
C LEU A 157 8.92 16.07 -5.38
N GLU A 158 9.26 15.11 -6.25
CA GLU A 158 8.43 14.73 -7.41
C GLU A 158 7.05 14.22 -6.97
N TRP A 159 7.00 13.40 -5.92
CA TRP A 159 5.74 12.95 -5.33
C TRP A 159 4.92 14.11 -4.77
N MET A 160 5.55 15.02 -4.01
CA MET A 160 4.89 16.20 -3.45
C MET A 160 4.31 17.11 -4.55
N ALA A 161 5.02 17.29 -5.66
CA ALA A 161 4.51 18.05 -6.80
C ALA A 161 3.28 17.37 -7.43
N LEU A 162 3.30 16.04 -7.57
CA LEU A 162 2.17 15.27 -8.10
C LEU A 162 0.95 15.33 -7.16
N TYR A 163 1.17 15.18 -5.85
CA TYR A 163 0.10 15.33 -4.87
C TYR A 163 -0.44 16.77 -4.79
N ALA A 164 0.43 17.77 -4.87
CA ALA A 164 0.01 19.17 -4.88
C ALA A 164 -0.87 19.50 -6.09
N GLU A 165 -0.51 19.02 -7.28
CA GLU A 165 -1.33 19.15 -8.49
C GLU A 165 -2.72 18.52 -8.28
N MET A 166 -2.78 17.31 -7.72
CA MET A 166 -4.04 16.62 -7.42
C MET A 166 -4.90 17.39 -6.40
N VAL A 167 -4.30 17.84 -5.30
CA VAL A 167 -4.99 18.61 -4.25
C VAL A 167 -5.51 19.93 -4.82
N PHE A 168 -4.72 20.61 -5.66
CA PHE A 168 -5.11 21.84 -6.32
C PHE A 168 -6.35 21.63 -7.21
N VAL A 169 -6.38 20.57 -7.99
CA VAL A 169 -7.53 20.22 -8.84
C VAL A 169 -8.77 19.92 -8.02
N LEU A 170 -8.63 19.09 -6.97
CA LEU A 170 -9.74 18.76 -6.09
C LEU A 170 -10.28 20.00 -5.38
N PHE A 171 -9.40 20.93 -4.99
CA PHE A 171 -9.78 22.21 -4.42
C PHE A 171 -10.56 23.09 -5.40
N LEU A 172 -10.12 23.18 -6.67
CA LEU A 172 -10.83 23.91 -7.72
C LEU A 172 -12.17 23.27 -8.11
N ALA A 173 -12.26 21.93 -8.05
CA ALA A 173 -13.50 21.19 -8.32
C ALA A 173 -14.48 21.21 -7.14
N SER A 174 -14.00 21.37 -5.91
CA SER A 174 -14.80 21.42 -4.68
C SER A 174 -16.01 22.36 -4.74
N PRO A 175 -15.91 23.62 -5.19
CA PRO A 175 -17.07 24.52 -5.29
C PRO A 175 -18.06 24.15 -6.40
N LEU A 176 -17.66 23.36 -7.40
CA LEU A 176 -18.56 22.90 -8.45
C LEU A 176 -19.54 21.85 -7.92
N ILE A 177 -19.12 21.05 -6.92
CA ILE A 177 -19.97 20.01 -6.30
C ILE A 177 -21.26 20.61 -5.69
N PRO A 178 -21.21 21.60 -4.77
CA PRO A 178 -22.42 22.19 -4.22
C PRO A 178 -23.22 22.95 -5.29
N LEU A 179 -22.59 23.58 -6.28
CA LEU A 179 -23.31 24.22 -7.39
C LEU A 179 -24.10 23.19 -8.21
N CYS A 180 -23.52 22.03 -8.51
CA CYS A 180 -24.23 20.92 -9.13
C CYS A 180 -25.37 20.38 -8.25
N CYS A 181 -25.16 20.26 -6.94
CA CYS A 181 -26.21 19.86 -6.00
C CYS A 181 -27.36 20.88 -5.95
N ILE A 182 -27.06 22.18 -5.91
CA ILE A 182 -28.08 23.25 -5.90
C ILE A 182 -28.84 23.27 -7.23
N TRP A 183 -28.14 23.09 -8.36
CA TRP A 183 -28.77 23.06 -9.68
C TRP A 183 -29.69 21.84 -9.87
N THR A 184 -29.27 20.67 -9.39
CA THR A 184 -30.11 19.45 -9.40
C THR A 184 -31.31 19.57 -8.47
N MET A 185 -31.17 20.19 -7.29
CA MET A 185 -32.31 20.49 -6.42
C MET A 185 -33.26 21.52 -7.05
N SER A 186 -32.75 22.58 -7.67
CA SER A 186 -33.55 23.62 -8.33
C SER A 186 -34.38 23.05 -9.49
N THR A 187 -33.77 22.21 -10.34
CA THR A 187 -34.47 21.55 -11.45
C THR A 187 -35.55 20.59 -10.96
N SER A 188 -35.33 19.89 -9.84
CA SER A 188 -36.35 19.02 -9.23
C SER A 188 -37.53 19.81 -8.64
N LEU A 189 -37.29 20.98 -8.05
CA LEU A 189 -38.32 21.82 -7.42
C LEU A 189 -39.17 22.57 -8.44
N PHE A 190 -38.58 22.98 -9.57
CA PHE A 190 -39.31 23.74 -10.59
C PHE A 190 -40.22 22.88 -11.48
N GLY A 191 -40.30 21.56 -11.26
CA GLY A 191 -41.29 20.71 -11.93
C GLY A 191 -41.17 20.69 -13.45
N TRP A 192 -40.00 21.05 -14.00
CA TRP A 192 -39.71 20.83 -15.41
C TRP A 192 -39.54 19.33 -15.61
N ASN A 193 -40.67 18.63 -15.80
CA ASN A 193 -40.73 17.32 -16.43
C ASN A 193 -40.21 17.47 -17.86
N LEU A 194 -38.90 17.66 -18.02
CA LEU A 194 -38.24 17.38 -19.28
C LEU A 194 -38.45 15.89 -19.53
N PRO A 195 -39.20 15.50 -20.57
CA PRO A 195 -39.43 14.10 -20.85
C PRO A 195 -38.07 13.44 -20.96
N LEU A 196 -37.83 12.45 -20.10
CA LEU A 196 -36.72 11.52 -20.18
C LEU A 196 -36.65 11.02 -21.62
N VAL A 197 -35.79 11.64 -22.43
CA VAL A 197 -35.34 11.02 -23.67
C VAL A 197 -34.53 9.84 -23.20
N ALA A 198 -35.22 8.72 -23.09
CA ALA A 198 -34.67 7.40 -22.91
C ALA A 198 -33.73 7.16 -24.10
N ASN A 199 -32.49 7.63 -23.97
CA ASN A 199 -31.39 7.15 -24.79
C ASN A 199 -31.16 5.72 -24.35
N SER A 200 -31.87 4.81 -25.02
CA SER A 200 -31.54 3.41 -25.18
C SER A 200 -30.06 3.31 -25.55
N PHE A 201 -29.23 3.19 -24.53
CA PHE A 201 -27.81 2.87 -24.63
C PHE A 201 -27.75 1.42 -25.10
N VAL A 202 -27.71 1.25 -26.42
CA VAL A 202 -27.50 -0.03 -27.08
C VAL A 202 -26.15 -0.54 -26.61
N LEU A 203 -26.17 -1.62 -25.81
CA LEU A 203 -25.01 -2.42 -25.49
C LEU A 203 -24.40 -2.91 -26.80
N VAL A 204 -23.24 -2.36 -27.18
CA VAL A 204 -22.38 -2.96 -28.21
C VAL A 204 -21.67 -4.14 -27.51
N PRO A 205 -21.91 -5.39 -27.93
CA PRO A 205 -21.20 -6.54 -27.36
C PRO A 205 -19.74 -6.52 -27.85
N SER A 206 -18.81 -6.70 -26.91
CA SER A 206 -17.40 -7.03 -27.15
C SER A 206 -17.18 -8.53 -27.01
#